data_AF-A0A7Y2Q0C2-F1
#
_entry.id   AF-A0A7Y2Q0C2-F1
#
_cell.length_a   1.000
_cell.length_b   1.000
_cell.length_c   1.000
_cell.angle_alpha   90.00
_cell.angle_beta   90.00
_cell.angle_gamma   90.00
#
_symmetry.space_group_name_H-M   'P 1'
#
loop_
_entity.id
_entity.type
_entity.pdbx_description
1 polymer ?
#
loop_
_entity_poly.entity_id
_entity_poly.type
_entity_poly.pdbx_seq_one_letter_code
_entity_poly.pdbx_strand_id
1 'polypeptide(L)' 'MNVHEFADLAASHALHALSPDDERAFRAALAQHPEWDGIARADAETAAALADGVAEVEPPEHVRADVLAAIAAGAQQ' A
#
# COMPACT_ATOMS: atom_id res chain seq x y z
N MET A 1 5.06 -7.63 18.88
CA MET A 1 5.80 -6.63 18.11
C MET A 1 5.85 -5.34 18.89
N ASN A 2 6.99 -4.65 18.92
CA ASN A 2 7.13 -3.32 19.50
C ASN A 2 7.02 -2.21 18.43
N VAL A 3 7.02 -0.94 18.84
CA VAL A 3 6.83 0.20 17.92
C VAL A 3 7.93 0.34 16.86
N HIS A 4 9.18 -0.03 17.16
CA HIS A 4 10.28 0.03 16.20
C HIS A 4 10.16 -1.06 15.13
N GLU A 5 9.87 -2.29 15.55
CA GLU A 5 9.60 -3.39 14.62
C GLU A 5 8.39 -3.08 13.73
N PHE A 6 7.35 -2.43 14.29
CA PHE A 6 6.22 -1.95 13.50
C PHE A 6 6.62 -0.89 12.48
N ALA A 7 7.48 0.07 12.85
CA ALA A 7 7.95 1.11 11.94
C ALA A 7 8.73 0.51 10.75
N ASP A 8 9.55 -0.52 10.97
CA ASP A 8 10.24 -1.23 9.89
C ASP A 8 9.25 -1.92 8.92
N LEU A 9 8.20 -2.54 9.48
CA LEU A 9 7.13 -3.12 8.66
C LEU A 9 6.32 -2.05 7.93
N ALA A 10 6.04 -0.91 8.56
CA ALA A 10 5.29 0.19 7.96
C ALA A 10 6.04 0.80 6.76
N ALA A 11 7.34 1.03 6.89
CA ALA A 11 8.18 1.49 5.80
C ALA A 11 8.21 0.48 4.64
N SER A 12 8.35 -0.81 4.96
CA SER A 12 8.34 -1.87 3.94
C SER A 12 6.96 -2.05 3.30
N HIS A 13 5.87 -1.85 4.05
CA HIS A 13 4.50 -1.86 3.54
C HIS A 13 4.28 -0.71 2.55
N ALA A 14 4.72 0.51 2.91
CA ALA A 14 4.61 1.69 2.06
C ALA A 14 5.33 1.53 0.71
N LEU A 15 6.39 0.72 0.67
CA LEU A 15 7.15 0.39 -0.53
C LEU A 15 6.69 -0.92 -1.20
N HIS A 16 5.58 -1.52 -0.75
CA HIS A 16 5.06 -2.80 -1.23
C HIS A 16 6.08 -3.96 -1.21
N ALA A 17 6.98 -3.96 -0.22
CA ALA A 17 8.09 -4.90 -0.10
C ALA A 17 7.83 -6.02 0.92
N LEU A 18 6.68 -6.02 1.60
CA LEU A 18 6.37 -7.02 2.61
C LEU A 18 6.11 -8.41 2.02
N SER A 19 6.56 -9.42 2.75
CA SER A 19 6.07 -10.79 2.53
C SER A 19 4.60 -10.91 2.97
N PRO A 20 3.85 -11.92 2.51
CA PRO A 20 2.47 -12.11 2.93
C PRO A 20 2.29 -12.33 4.44
N ASP A 21 3.30 -12.85 5.13
CA ASP A 21 3.27 -13.04 6.59
C ASP A 21 3.47 -11.71 7.33
N ASP A 22 4.49 -10.96 6.92
CA ASP A 22 4.76 -9.63 7.49
C ASP A 22 3.60 -8.67 7.25
N GLU A 23 2.95 -8.76 6.09
CA GLU A 23 1.76 -7.99 5.77
C GLU A 23 0.58 -8.33 6.71
N ARG A 24 0.44 -9.59 7.13
CA ARG A 24 -0.53 -9.96 8.18
C ARG A 24 -0.11 -9.40 9.54
N ALA A 25 1.18 -9.47 9.89
CA ALA A 25 1.70 -8.97 11.15
C ALA A 25 1.52 -7.44 11.28
N PHE A 26 1.81 -6.70 10.21
CA PHE A 26 1.59 -5.25 10.10
C PHE A 26 0.13 -4.90 10.37
N ARG A 27 -0.81 -5.52 9.63
CA ARG A 27 -2.25 -5.26 9.80
C ARG A 27 -2.76 -5.65 11.19
N ALA A 28 -2.29 -6.77 11.73
CA ALA A 28 -2.68 -7.21 13.08
C ALA A 28 -2.16 -6.24 14.15
N ALA A 29 -0.96 -5.70 13.99
CA ALA A 29 -0.42 -4.71 14.92
C ALA A 29 -1.16 -3.38 14.84
N LEU A 30 -1.49 -2.90 13.63
CA LEU A 30 -2.26 -1.66 13.46
C LEU A 30 -3.67 -1.78 14.06
N ALA A 31 -4.29 -2.95 13.97
CA ALA A 31 -5.58 -3.22 14.61
C ALA A 31 -5.49 -3.23 16.16
N GLN A 32 -4.36 -3.67 16.71
CA GLN A 32 -4.13 -3.69 18.16
C GLN A 32 -3.68 -2.33 18.71
N HIS A 33 -2.97 -1.54 17.90
CA HIS A 33 -2.39 -0.25 18.23
C HIS A 33 -2.81 0.81 17.20
N PRO A 34 -4.08 1.25 17.21
CA PRO A 34 -4.56 2.26 16.27
C PRO A 34 -3.80 3.59 16.39
N GLU A 35 -3.16 3.87 17.53
CA GLU A 35 -2.30 5.03 17.73
C GLU A 35 -1.06 5.04 16.81
N TRP A 36 -0.67 3.90 16.25
CA TRP A 36 0.47 3.79 15.32
C TRP A 36 0.11 4.13 13.87
N ASP A 37 -1.16 4.42 13.57
CA ASP A 37 -1.61 4.84 12.22
C ASP A 37 -0.81 6.02 11.68
N GLY A 38 -0.43 6.96 12.56
CA GLY A 38 0.41 8.10 12.18
C GLY A 38 1.77 7.71 11.59
N ILE A 39 2.36 6.59 12.04
CA ILE A 39 3.63 6.07 11.51
C ILE A 39 3.40 5.53 10.09
N ALA A 40 2.41 4.64 9.93
CA ALA A 40 2.07 4.06 8.63
C ALA A 40 1.70 5.11 7.59
N ARG A 41 0.94 6.14 8.00
CA ARG A 41 0.55 7.26 7.14
C ARG A 41 1.76 8.10 6.73
N ALA A 42 2.68 8.39 7.65
CA ALA A 42 3.89 9.15 7.35
C ALA A 42 4.81 8.41 6.35
N ASP A 43 4.93 7.09 6.47
CA ASP A 43 5.70 6.28 5.53
C ASP A 43 5.02 6.22 4.15
N ALA A 44 3.69 6.09 4.11
CA ALA A 44 2.93 6.15 2.86
C ALA A 44 3.05 7.52 2.16
N GLU A 45 2.99 8.63 2.92
CA GLU A 45 3.23 9.98 2.39
C GLU A 45 4.66 10.12 1.84
N THR A 46 5.64 9.53 2.52
CA THR A 46 7.04 9.52 2.07
C THR A 46 7.19 8.74 0.76
N ALA A 47 6.60 7.56 0.65
CA ALA A 47 6.63 6.77 -0.58
C ALA A 47 5.95 7.51 -1.75
N ALA A 48 4.84 8.20 -1.50
CA ALA A 48 4.18 9.04 -2.50
C ALA A 48 5.05 10.22 -2.95
N ALA A 49 5.74 10.89 -2.01
CA ALA A 49 6.66 11.99 -2.35
C ALA A 49 7.86 11.50 -3.20
N LEU A 50 8.34 10.28 -2.96
CA LEU A 50 9.37 9.67 -3.80
C LEU A 50 8.86 9.38 -5.22
N ALA A 51 7.60 8.93 -5.33
CA ALA A 51 6.98 8.64 -6.63
C ALA A 51 6.73 9.89 -7.49
N ASP A 52 6.52 11.06 -6.88
CA ASP A 52 6.32 12.34 -7.59
C ASP A 52 7.53 12.71 -8.48
N GLY A 53 8.73 12.27 -8.10
CA GLY A 53 9.95 12.46 -8.89
C GLY A 53 10.13 11.48 -10.06
N VAL A 54 9.24 10.50 -10.23
CA VAL A 54 9.31 9.46 -11.26
C VAL A 54 8.47 9.88 -12.46
N ALA A 55 9.07 9.85 -13.66
CA ALA A 55 8.35 10.17 -14.89
C ALA A 55 7.21 9.17 -15.13
N GLU A 56 6.02 9.69 -15.42
CA GLU A 56 4.86 8.88 -15.79
C GLU A 56 5.14 8.12 -17.09
N VAL A 57 4.76 6.83 -17.11
CA VAL A 57 4.85 5.97 -18.29
C VAL A 57 3.44 5.74 -18.80
N GLU A 58 3.20 6.10 -20.06
CA GLU A 58 1.90 5.91 -20.70
C GLU A 58 1.51 4.42 -20.66
N PRO A 59 0.38 4.04 -20.04
CA PRO A 59 -0.07 2.66 -20.02
C PRO A 59 -0.52 2.23 -21.44
N PRO A 60 -0.42 0.94 -21.77
CA PRO A 60 -0.94 0.43 -23.05
C PRO A 60 -2.42 0.76 -23.23
N GLU A 61 -2.82 1.10 -24.47
CA GLU A 61 -4.17 1.62 -24.79
C GLU A 61 -5.33 0.74 -24.30
N HIS A 62 -5.14 -0.58 -24.30
CA HIS A 62 -6.16 -1.55 -23.91
C HIS A 62 -6.38 -1.61 -22.39
N VAL A 63 -5.38 -1.25 -21.58
CA VAL A 63 -5.43 -1.41 -20.12
C VAL A 63 -6.61 -0.65 -19.52
N ARG A 64 -6.89 0.55 -20.02
CA ARG A 64 -8.05 1.33 -19.55
C ARG A 64 -9.37 0.60 -19.82
N ALA A 65 -9.55 0.07 -21.03
CA ALA A 65 -10.77 -0.64 -21.40
C ALA A 65 -10.95 -1.91 -20.56
N ASP A 66 -9.86 -2.67 -20.38
CA ASP A 66 -9.87 -3.93 -19.62
C ASP A 66 -10.21 -3.70 -18.14
N VAL A 67 -9.62 -2.68 -17.51
CA VAL A 67 -9.93 -2.30 -16.12
C VAL A 67 -11.40 -1.91 -15.96
N LEU A 68 -11.94 -1.09 -16.88
CA LEU A 68 -13.34 -0.68 -16.83
C LEU A 68 -14.30 -1.86 -17.03
N ALA A 69 -13.97 -2.79 -17.93
CA ALA A 69 -14.73 -4.02 -18.12
C ALA A 69 -14.70 -4.90 -16.85
N ALA A 70 -13.54 -5.04 -16.20
CA ALA A 70 -13.41 -5.80 -14.96
C ALA A 70 -14.21 -5.20 -13.80
N ILE A 71 -14.20 -3.87 -13.64
CA ILE A 71 -15.01 -3.17 -12.63
C ILE A 71 -16.51 -3.40 -12.89
N ALA A 72 -16.95 -3.26 -14.14
CA ALA A 72 -18.35 -3.50 -14.51
C ALA A 72 -18.78 -4.94 -14.25
N ALA A 73 -17.91 -5.93 -14.49
CA ALA A 73 -18.19 -7.34 -14.21
C ALA A 73 -18.24 -7.64 -12.70
N GLY A 74 -17.41 -6.98 -11.89
CA GLY A 74 -17.40 -7.12 -10.43
C GLY A 74 -18.61 -6.46 -9.74
N ALA A 75 -19.13 -5.36 -10.27
CA ALA A 75 -20.30 -4.66 -9.72
C ALA A 75 -21.63 -5.38 -9.94
N GLN A 76 -21.65 -6.44 -10.76
CA GLN A 76 -22.84 -7.25 -11.07
C GLN A 76 -22.95 -8.51 -10.20
N GLN A 77 -22.04 -8.69 -9.23
CA GLN A 77 -22.04 -9.78 -8.24
C GLN A 77 -22.54 -9.28 -6.89
#